data_AF-A0A920B2L4-F1
#
_entry.id   AF-A0A920B2L4-F1
#
_cell.length_a   1.000
_cell.length_b   1.000
_cell.length_c   1.000
_cell.angle_alpha   90.00
_cell.angle_beta   90.00
_cell.angle_gamma   90.00
#
_symmetry.space_group_name_H-M   'P 1'
#
loop_
_entity.id
_entity.type
_entity.pdbx_description
1 polymer ?
#
loop_
_entity_poly.entity_id
_entity_poly.type
_entity_poly.pdbx_seq_one_letter_code
_entity_poly.pdbx_strand_id
1 'polypeptide(L)'
;MIVKTELNPREREDGKKFFVKRFSTLSESVRSYLKNINTHLAYEDFRQERRKLRMNGESLSGNVLANFLKNYSERSQAYVDDLKLLIETNNFMKFDKTNGLLN
;
A
#
# COMPACT_ATOMS: atom_id res chain seq x y z
N MET A 1 5.47 -10.83 1.46
CA MET A 1 6.10 -11.42 0.25
C MET A 1 7.59 -11.10 0.28
N ILE A 2 8.41 -12.07 0.66
CA ILE A 2 9.86 -11.94 0.77
C ILE A 2 10.45 -12.23 -0.62
N VAL A 3 11.11 -11.24 -1.23
CA VAL A 3 11.94 -11.43 -2.42
C VAL A 3 13.38 -11.38 -1.95
N LYS A 4 14.08 -12.50 -2.12
CA LYS A 4 15.49 -12.70 -1.77
C LYS A 4 16.36 -11.80 -2.66
N THR A 5 16.85 -10.70 -2.10
CA THR A 5 17.95 -9.89 -2.66
C THR A 5 18.57 -9.10 -1.51
N GLU A 6 19.88 -9.24 -1.35
CA GLU A 6 20.66 -8.75 -0.21
C GLU A 6 20.93 -7.24 -0.35
N LEU A 7 20.31 -6.43 0.49
CA LEU A 7 20.75 -5.06 0.77
C LEU A 7 20.96 -4.98 2.28
N ASN A 8 22.18 -4.65 2.68
CA ASN A 8 22.67 -4.65 4.06
C ASN A 8 22.67 -3.17 4.55
N PRO A 9 21.68 -2.73 5.36
CA PRO A 9 21.67 -1.38 5.92
C PRO A 9 22.76 -1.26 7.01
N ARG A 10 23.39 -0.08 7.10
CA ARG A 10 24.66 0.15 7.83
C ARG A 10 24.57 0.18 9.36
N GLU A 11 23.41 -0.05 9.96
CA GLU A 11 23.23 0.05 11.43
C GLU A 11 22.46 -1.18 11.93
N ARG A 12 23.15 -2.11 12.59
CA ARG A 12 22.57 -3.34 13.14
C ARG A 12 22.25 -3.16 14.62
N GLU A 13 21.00 -3.43 15.00
CA GLU A 13 20.71 -4.22 16.20
C GLU A 13 20.76 -5.71 15.80
N ASP A 14 21.44 -6.54 16.59
CA ASP A 14 21.65 -7.95 16.29
C ASP A 14 20.33 -8.73 16.20
N GLY A 15 20.11 -9.44 15.08
CA GLY A 15 19.16 -10.55 14.98
C GLY A 15 17.97 -10.39 14.03
N LYS A 16 17.64 -9.20 13.53
CA LYS A 16 16.51 -9.01 12.59
C LYS A 16 16.98 -8.96 11.13
N LYS A 17 16.65 -10.00 10.34
CA LYS A 17 16.90 -10.02 8.89
C LYS A 17 15.81 -9.23 8.15
N PHE A 18 16.05 -7.94 7.89
CA PHE A 18 15.20 -7.14 7.01
C PHE A 18 15.69 -7.26 5.57
N PHE A 19 14.88 -7.84 4.68
CA PHE A 19 15.18 -7.90 3.24
C PHE A 19 14.48 -6.74 2.53
N VAL A 20 15.26 -5.81 1.97
CA VAL A 20 14.74 -4.69 1.17
C VAL A 20 14.87 -5.01 -0.31
N LYS A 21 13.79 -4.85 -1.07
CA LYS A 21 13.79 -5.07 -2.52
C LYS A 21 14.37 -3.86 -3.25
N ARG A 22 15.36 -4.08 -4.12
CA ARG A 22 15.89 -3.05 -5.03
C ARG A 22 15.06 -3.00 -6.32
N PHE A 23 14.82 -1.80 -6.83
CA PHE A 23 14.12 -1.55 -8.09
C PHE A 23 14.98 -0.69 -9.00
N SER A 24 14.82 -0.84 -10.32
CA SER A 24 15.54 -0.03 -11.30
C SER A 24 14.89 1.35 -11.48
N THR A 25 13.57 1.43 -11.25
CA THR A 25 12.80 2.68 -11.35
C THR A 25 11.79 2.81 -10.20
N LEU A 26 11.33 4.04 -9.95
CA LEU A 26 10.24 4.31 -9.00
C LEU A 26 8.93 3.60 -9.42
N SER A 27 8.64 3.55 -10.70
CA SER A 27 7.43 2.91 -11.24
C SER A 27 7.39 1.41 -10.92
N GLU A 28 8.54 0.74 -10.97
CA GLU A 28 8.65 -0.68 -10.60
C GLU A 28 8.42 -0.92 -9.11
N SER A 29 8.93 -0.03 -8.25
CA SER A 29 8.68 -0.14 -6.81
C SER A 29 7.19 -0.01 -6.53
N VAL A 30 6.54 1.04 -7.07
CA VAL A 30 5.09 1.27 -6.95
C VAL A 30 4.30 0.06 -7.44
N ARG A 31 4.60 -0.49 -8.63
CA ARG A 31 3.94 -1.70 -9.15
C ARG A 31 4.08 -2.91 -8.22
N SER A 32 5.29 -3.13 -7.69
CA SER A 32 5.53 -4.22 -6.75
C SER A 32 4.76 -4.05 -5.44
N TYR A 33 4.62 -2.82 -4.94
CA TYR A 33 3.80 -2.52 -3.76
C TYR A 33 2.32 -2.77 -4.02
N LEU A 34 1.80 -2.29 -5.15
CA LEU A 34 0.41 -2.55 -5.56
C LEU A 34 0.15 -4.06 -5.70
N LYS A 35 1.09 -4.81 -6.28
CA LYS A 35 0.99 -6.28 -6.34
C LYS A 35 0.87 -6.90 -4.94
N ASN A 36 1.70 -6.48 -3.99
CA ASN A 36 1.66 -6.99 -2.62
C ASN A 36 0.30 -6.76 -1.95
N ILE A 37 -0.26 -5.55 -2.05
CA ILE A 37 -1.61 -5.23 -1.53
C ILE A 37 -2.68 -6.09 -2.23
N ASN A 38 -2.51 -6.34 -3.53
CA ASN A 38 -3.45 -7.10 -4.36
C ASN A 38 -3.38 -8.62 -4.19
N THR A 39 -2.35 -9.18 -3.56
CA THR A 39 -2.18 -10.65 -3.49
C THR A 39 -1.85 -11.20 -2.11
N HIS A 40 -1.32 -10.40 -1.19
CA HIS A 40 -0.82 -10.92 0.08
C HIS A 40 -1.93 -11.04 1.14
N LEU A 41 -1.88 -12.11 1.95
CA LEU A 41 -2.92 -12.43 2.94
C LEU A 41 -3.17 -11.31 3.96
N ALA A 42 -2.11 -10.62 4.38
CA ALA A 42 -2.20 -9.49 5.32
C ALA A 42 -3.06 -8.29 4.83
N TYR A 43 -3.50 -8.29 3.57
CA TYR A 43 -4.36 -7.28 2.96
C TYR A 43 -5.66 -7.87 2.42
N GLU A 44 -6.12 -8.99 2.97
CA GLU A 44 -7.40 -9.58 2.59
C GLU A 44 -8.57 -8.60 2.83
N ASP A 45 -8.62 -7.97 4.00
CA ASP A 45 -9.68 -6.99 4.33
C ASP A 45 -9.70 -5.80 3.36
N PHE A 46 -8.52 -5.31 2.96
CA PHE A 46 -8.41 -4.27 1.92
C PHE A 46 -9.07 -4.73 0.60
N ARG A 47 -8.82 -5.97 0.18
CA ARG A 47 -9.38 -6.51 -1.06
C ARG A 47 -10.89 -6.73 -0.96
N GLN A 48 -11.37 -7.14 0.21
CA GLN A 48 -12.79 -7.35 0.48
C GLN A 48 -13.55 -6.03 0.44
N GLU A 49 -13.08 -4.99 1.15
CA GLU A 49 -13.74 -3.69 1.11
C GLU A 49 -13.72 -3.09 -0.30
N ARG A 50 -12.58 -3.18 -0.99
CA ARG A 50 -12.49 -2.73 -2.38
C ARG A 50 -13.46 -3.49 -3.31
N ARG A 51 -13.67 -4.78 -3.09
CA ARG A 51 -14.66 -5.57 -3.85
C ARG A 51 -16.07 -5.07 -3.55
N LYS A 52 -16.41 -4.87 -2.28
CA LYS A 52 -17.72 -4.36 -1.84
C LYS A 52 -18.04 -3.00 -2.49
N LEU A 53 -17.11 -2.04 -2.43
CA LEU A 53 -17.27 -0.73 -3.08
C LEU A 53 -17.59 -0.87 -4.57
N ARG A 54 -16.86 -1.74 -5.30
CA ARG A 54 -17.14 -1.99 -6.73
C ARG A 54 -18.52 -2.61 -6.96
N MET A 55 -18.87 -3.62 -6.17
CA MET A 55 -20.16 -4.32 -6.32
C MET A 55 -21.35 -3.40 -6.04
N ASN A 56 -21.16 -2.42 -5.16
CA ASN A 56 -22.17 -1.42 -4.84
C ASN A 56 -22.19 -0.24 -5.81
N GLY A 57 -21.29 -0.20 -6.81
CA GLY A 57 -21.14 0.95 -7.71
C GLY A 57 -20.60 2.21 -7.03
N GLU A 58 -19.98 2.07 -5.85
CA GLU A 58 -19.39 3.15 -5.08
C GLU A 58 -18.00 3.52 -5.62
N SER A 59 -17.62 4.78 -5.44
CA SER A 59 -16.26 5.25 -5.78
C SER A 59 -15.24 4.52 -4.93
N LEU A 60 -14.10 4.15 -5.53
CA LEU A 60 -12.99 3.56 -4.80
C LEU A 60 -12.27 4.61 -3.95
N SER A 61 -12.84 4.95 -2.80
CA SER A 61 -12.30 5.99 -1.94
C SER A 61 -10.94 5.59 -1.36
N GLY A 62 -9.90 6.35 -1.72
CA GLY A 62 -8.56 6.14 -1.17
C GLY A 62 -8.51 6.32 0.35
N ASN A 63 -9.30 7.27 0.88
CA ASN A 63 -9.40 7.54 2.32
C ASN A 63 -10.01 6.35 3.07
N VAL A 64 -11.07 5.73 2.54
CA VAL A 64 -11.69 4.53 3.13
C VAL A 64 -10.75 3.33 3.07
N LEU A 65 -10.15 3.09 1.91
CA LEU A 65 -9.27 1.94 1.69
C LEU A 65 -7.97 2.01 2.52
N ALA A 66 -7.48 3.21 2.83
CA ALA A 66 -6.29 3.41 3.66
C ALA A 66 -6.42 2.78 5.06
N ASN A 67 -7.64 2.68 5.61
CA ASN A 67 -7.88 2.06 6.93
C ASN A 67 -7.38 0.61 7.02
N PHE A 68 -7.27 -0.08 5.87
CA PHE A 68 -6.86 -1.48 5.77
C PHE A 68 -5.36 -1.66 5.47
N LEU A 69 -4.56 -0.60 5.61
CA LEU A 69 -3.12 -0.62 5.35
C LEU A 69 -2.26 -0.63 6.62
N LYS A 70 -2.82 -1.00 7.79
CA LYS A 70 -2.05 -1.07 9.04
C LYS A 70 -0.83 -1.98 8.94
N ASN A 71 -0.97 -3.12 8.26
CA ASN A 71 0.12 -4.10 8.06
C ASN A 71 1.19 -3.64 7.05
N TYR A 72 1.06 -2.43 6.49
CA TYR A 72 2.03 -1.89 5.55
C TYR A 72 3.27 -1.31 6.21
N SER A 73 3.11 -0.76 7.41
CA SER A 73 4.18 -0.07 8.12
C SER A 73 4.29 -0.62 9.53
N GLU A 74 5.51 -0.69 10.05
CA GLU A 74 5.75 -0.97 11.47
C GLU A 74 5.08 0.07 12.38
N ARG A 75 4.84 1.28 11.85
CA ARG A 75 4.08 2.35 12.53
C ARG A 75 2.57 2.07 12.60
N SER A 76 2.07 1.05 11.91
CA SER A 76 0.68 0.57 11.96
C SER A 76 -0.35 1.70 11.79
N GLN A 77 -1.15 2.00 12.83
CA GLN A 77 -2.19 3.03 12.78
C GLN A 77 -1.65 4.42 12.47
N ALA A 78 -0.50 4.80 13.04
CA ALA A 78 0.07 6.13 12.80
C ALA A 78 0.43 6.35 11.32
N TYR A 79 0.80 5.29 10.59
CA TYR A 79 0.99 5.37 9.14
C TYR A 79 -0.32 5.62 8.39
N VAL A 80 -1.41 4.96 8.82
CA VAL A 80 -2.73 5.16 8.21
C VAL A 80 -3.21 6.59 8.41
N ASP A 81 -3.01 7.15 9.61
CA ASP A 81 -3.42 8.51 9.93
C ASP A 81 -2.65 9.54 9.09
N ASP A 82 -1.32 9.40 9.00
CA ASP A 82 -0.48 10.25 8.14
C ASP A 82 -0.90 10.16 6.66
N LEU A 83 -1.19 8.96 6.18
CA LEU A 83 -1.60 8.73 4.79
C LEU A 83 -2.94 9.41 4.48
N LYS A 84 -3.92 9.31 5.39
CA LYS A 84 -5.22 9.96 5.23
C LYS A 84 -5.09 11.47 5.26
N LEU A 85 -4.29 12.01 6.18
CA LEU A 85 -3.99 13.43 6.24
C LEU A 85 -3.35 13.93 4.93
N LEU A 86 -2.43 13.17 4.36
CA LEU A 86 -1.78 13.51 3.09
C LEU A 86 -2.77 13.50 1.92
N ILE A 87 -3.67 12.51 1.87
CA ILE A 87 -4.74 12.43 0.86
C ILE A 87 -5.66 13.66 0.95
N GLU A 88 -6.07 14.02 2.16
CA GLU A 88 -6.97 15.14 2.42
C GLU A 88 -6.32 16.47 2.10
N THR A 89 -5.13 16.73 2.67
CA THR A 89 -4.39 17.99 2.50
C THR A 89 -4.08 18.29 1.03
N ASN A 90 -3.82 17.26 0.22
CA ASN A 90 -3.51 17.44 -1.20
C ASN A 90 -4.72 17.25 -2.13
N ASN A 91 -5.91 17.04 -1.57
CA ASN A 91 -7.14 16.76 -2.31
C ASN A 91 -6.96 15.63 -3.35
N PHE A 92 -6.34 14.53 -2.95
CA PHE A 92 -6.10 13.38 -3.83
C PHE A 92 -7.35 12.54 -4.09
N MET A 93 -8.43 12.75 -3.32
CA MET A 93 -9.74 12.15 -3.60
C MET A 93 -10.29 12.50 -4.99
N LYS A 94 -9.78 13.57 -5.63
CA LYS A 94 -10.08 13.88 -7.03
C LYS A 94 -9.72 12.77 -8.02
N PHE A 95 -8.80 11.88 -7.64
CA PHE A 95 -8.38 10.73 -8.44
C PHE A 95 -9.21 9.47 -8.19
N ASP A 96 -10.09 9.45 -7.19
CA ASP A 96 -10.91 8.27 -6.85
C ASP A 96 -11.97 7.96 -7.92
N LYS A 97 -12.30 8.96 -8.76
CA LYS A 97 -13.32 8.87 -9.82
C LYS A 97 -12.73 8.73 -11.22
N THR A 98 -11.41 8.80 -11.37
CA THR A 98 -10.79 8.66 -12.69
C THR A 98 -10.87 7.20 -13.10
N ASN A 99 -11.68 6.89 -14.13
CA ASN A 99 -11.75 5.57 -14.72
C ASN A 99 -10.34 5.05 -15.04
N GLY A 100 -10.10 3.82 -14.61
CA GLY A 100 -8.76 3.29 -14.32
C GLY A 100 -7.76 3.38 -15.46
N LEU A 101 -6.49 3.52 -15.07
CA LEU A 101 -5.30 3.12 -15.84
C LEU A 101 -5.24 1.57 -16.03
N LEU A 102 -6.37 0.96 -16.37
CA LEU A 102 -6.50 -0.44 -16.75
C LEU A 102 -7.16 -0.50 -18.13
N ASN A 103 -6.45 0.05 -19.12
CA ASN A 103 -6.45 -0.44 -20.49
C ASN A 103 -5.04 -0.98 -20.76
#